data_AF-A0A847PSG0-F1
#
_entry.id   AF-A0A847PSG0-F1
#
_cell.length_a   1.000
_cell.length_b   1.000
_cell.length_c   1.000
_cell.angle_alpha   90.00
_cell.angle_beta   90.00
_cell.angle_gamma   90.00
#
_symmetry.space_group_name_H-M   'P 1'
#
loop_
_entity.id
_entity.type
_entity.pdbx_description
1 polymer ?
#
loop_
_entity_poly.entity_id
_entity_poly.type
_entity_poly.pdbx_seq_one_letter_code
_entity_poly.pdbx_strand_id
1 'polypeptide(L)'
;MSQKTDHDVKHAKTLIRQSNKSRKSECYVMDKGYDSEKLHALIREKIKAESIIPLRVRKKEENQEKYRKQLHIEFDKITYNRRNIVETIISV
;
A
#
# COMPACT_ATOMS: atom_id res chain seq x y z
N MET A 1 -3.05 -14.60 -19.65
CA MET A 1 -3.54 -13.20 -19.66
C MET A 1 -2.90 -12.47 -18.48
N SER A 2 -1.83 -11.68 -18.71
CA SER A 2 -1.16 -10.92 -17.65
C SER A 2 -2.04 -9.74 -17.26
N GLN A 3 -2.78 -9.84 -16.16
CA GLN A 3 -3.53 -8.70 -15.60
C GLN A 3 -2.51 -7.61 -15.25
N LYS A 4 -2.59 -6.51 -15.99
CA LYS A 4 -1.65 -5.38 -15.94
C LYS A 4 -1.79 -4.70 -14.58
N THR A 5 -0.84 -4.97 -13.68
CA THR A 5 -0.72 -4.36 -12.35
C THR A 5 -0.68 -2.82 -12.35
N ASP A 6 -0.41 -2.21 -13.49
CA ASP A 6 -0.50 -0.76 -13.68
C ASP A 6 -1.92 -0.20 -13.47
N HIS A 7 -2.96 -0.96 -13.81
CA HIS A 7 -4.35 -0.51 -13.66
C HIS A 7 -4.78 -0.47 -12.20
N ASP A 8 -4.43 -1.50 -11.42
CA ASP A 8 -4.84 -1.62 -10.01
C ASP A 8 -4.23 -0.50 -9.15
N VAL A 9 -2.96 -0.15 -9.40
CA VAL A 9 -2.30 0.97 -8.71
C VAL A 9 -2.95 2.31 -9.08
N LYS A 10 -3.42 2.49 -10.32
CA LYS A 10 -4.16 3.71 -10.72
C LYS A 10 -5.49 3.81 -9.99
N HIS A 11 -6.25 2.73 -9.92
CA HIS A 11 -7.54 2.71 -9.22
C HIS A 11 -7.36 2.94 -7.71
N ALA A 12 -6.35 2.31 -7.10
CA ALA A 12 -6.03 2.49 -5.69
C ALA A 12 -5.78 3.96 -5.32
N LYS A 13 -5.09 4.73 -6.17
CA LYS A 13 -4.86 6.17 -5.91
C LYS A 13 -6.15 6.96 -5.79
N THR A 14 -7.13 6.68 -6.64
CA THR A 14 -8.43 7.35 -6.61
C THR A 14 -9.19 6.97 -5.34
N LEU A 15 -9.22 5.68 -5.00
CA LEU A 15 -9.90 5.18 -3.81
C LEU A 15 -9.30 5.74 -2.52
N ILE A 16 -7.97 5.78 -2.40
CA ILE A 16 -7.28 6.35 -1.24
C ILE A 16 -7.65 7.82 -1.05
N ARG A 17 -7.70 8.61 -2.14
CA ARG A 17 -8.09 10.02 -2.05
C ARG A 17 -9.54 10.20 -1.63
N GLN A 18 -10.44 9.40 -2.17
CA GLN A 18 -11.86 9.42 -1.83
C GLN A 18 -12.08 9.01 -0.37
N SER A 19 -11.45 7.91 0.06
CA SER A 19 -11.46 7.44 1.44
C SER A 19 -10.98 8.55 2.37
N ASN A 20 -9.81 9.13 2.12
CA ASN A 20 -9.24 10.18 2.97
C ASN A 20 -10.12 11.45 3.05
N LYS A 21 -10.83 11.77 1.97
CA LYS A 21 -11.79 12.88 1.95
C LYS A 21 -13.00 12.59 2.84
N SER A 22 -13.48 11.35 2.85
CA SER A 22 -14.60 10.93 3.69
C SER A 22 -14.21 10.79 5.17
N ARG A 23 -13.03 10.21 5.43
CA ARG A 23 -12.49 9.99 6.77
C ARG A 23 -10.98 9.96 6.69
N LYS A 24 -10.32 10.81 7.49
CA LYS A 24 -8.87 10.77 7.60
C LYS A 24 -8.43 9.46 8.22
N SER A 25 -7.52 8.77 7.56
CA SER A 25 -6.90 7.54 8.05
C SER A 25 -5.46 7.82 8.40
N GLU A 26 -5.00 7.31 9.54
CA GLU A 26 -3.62 7.45 10.00
C GLU A 26 -2.70 6.44 9.34
N CYS A 27 -3.22 5.29 8.91
CA CYS A 27 -2.46 4.23 8.27
C CYS A 27 -3.28 3.53 7.18
N TYR A 28 -2.61 3.23 6.06
CA TYR A 28 -3.14 2.44 4.96
C TYR A 28 -2.36 1.13 4.83
N VAL A 29 -3.07 0.01 5.01
CA VAL A 29 -2.52 -1.35 4.87
C VAL A 29 -3.08 -1.96 3.58
N MET A 30 -2.21 -2.44 2.68
CA MET A 30 -2.64 -2.95 1.36
C MET A 30 -1.87 -4.20 0.95
N ASP A 31 -2.41 -4.94 -0.03
CA ASP A 31 -1.74 -6.11 -0.62
C ASP A 31 -0.44 -5.78 -1.34
N LYS A 32 0.46 -6.76 -1.40
CA LYS A 32 1.71 -6.71 -2.19
C LYS A 32 1.51 -6.37 -3.67
N GLY A 33 0.30 -6.57 -4.21
CA GLY A 33 -0.06 -6.18 -5.58
C GLY A 33 -0.04 -4.67 -5.80
N TYR A 34 -0.20 -3.89 -4.73
CA TYR A 34 -0.21 -2.42 -4.74
C TYR A 34 1.14 -1.80 -4.41
N ASP A 35 2.20 -2.60 -4.23
CA ASP A 35 3.57 -2.12 -3.99
C ASP A 35 4.02 -1.20 -5.15
N SER A 36 4.13 0.09 -4.84
CA SER A 36 4.54 1.13 -5.77
C SER A 36 5.00 2.36 -5.00
N GLU A 37 6.19 2.87 -5.32
CA GLU A 37 6.72 4.08 -4.68
C GLU A 37 5.80 5.29 -4.85
N LYS A 38 5.16 5.42 -6.02
CA LYS A 38 4.20 6.51 -6.29
C LYS A 38 3.00 6.45 -5.34
N LEU A 39 2.63 5.26 -4.88
CA LEU A 39 1.52 5.08 -3.94
C LEU A 39 1.97 5.41 -2.51
N HIS A 40 3.16 4.94 -2.11
CA HIS A 40 3.77 5.32 -0.83
C HIS A 40 3.94 6.82 -0.70
N ALA A 41 4.48 7.49 -1.73
CA ALA A 41 4.65 8.94 -1.75
C ALA A 41 3.30 9.67 -1.66
N LEU A 42 2.27 9.20 -2.37
CA LEU A 42 0.93 9.79 -2.26
C LEU A 42 0.42 9.76 -0.81
N ILE A 43 0.55 8.61 -0.15
CA ILE A 43 0.03 8.40 1.22
C ILE A 43 0.88 9.20 2.24
N ARG A 44 2.20 9.05 2.20
CA ARG A 44 3.11 9.66 3.19
C ARG A 44 3.28 11.16 2.98
N GLU A 45 3.36 11.64 1.74
CA GLU A 45 3.64 13.06 1.48
C GLU A 45 2.39 13.91 1.39
N LYS A 46 1.35 13.45 0.67
CA LYS A 46 0.13 14.25 0.44
C LYS A 46 -0.91 14.04 1.53
N ILE A 47 -1.14 12.79 1.92
CA ILE A 47 -2.17 12.44 2.90
C ILE A 47 -1.64 12.56 4.34
N LYS A 48 -0.31 12.49 4.51
CA LYS A 48 0.37 12.50 5.82
C LYS A 48 -0.04 11.31 6.70
N ALA A 49 -0.21 10.15 6.07
CA ALA A 49 -0.51 8.89 6.71
C ALA A 49 0.61 7.87 6.50
N GLU A 50 0.62 6.82 7.30
CA GLU A 50 1.50 5.68 7.11
C GLU A 50 1.02 4.79 5.97
N SER A 51 1.97 4.11 5.33
CA SER A 51 1.69 3.11 4.30
C SER A 51 2.47 1.83 4.58
N ILE A 52 1.74 0.74 4.74
CA ILE A 52 2.26 -0.61 5.00
C ILE A 52 1.79 -1.51 3.86
N ILE A 53 2.66 -1.67 2.87
CA ILE A 53 2.41 -2.49 1.67
C ILE A 53 3.59 -3.44 1.50
N PRO A 54 3.41 -4.77 1.64
CA PRO A 54 4.53 -5.68 1.57
C PRO A 54 5.24 -5.60 0.23
N LEU A 55 6.57 -5.69 0.26
CA LEU A 55 7.38 -5.65 -0.94
C LEU A 55 7.03 -6.83 -1.86
N ARG A 56 6.83 -6.52 -3.14
CA ARG A 56 6.70 -7.53 -4.17
C ARG A 56 8.08 -7.93 -4.65
N VAL A 57 8.45 -9.19 -4.45
CA VAL A 57 9.70 -9.75 -5.00
C VAL A 57 9.60 -9.75 -6.53
N ARG A 58 10.35 -8.84 -7.18
CA ARG A 58 10.59 -8.84 -8.63
C ARG A 58 12.09 -9.00 -8.86
N LYS A 59 12.49 -10.01 -9.64
CA LYS A 59 13.88 -10.38 -9.97
C LYS A 59 14.79 -9.25 -10.52
N LYS A 60 14.28 -8.05 -10.79
CA LYS A 60 15.00 -6.95 -11.47
C LYS A 60 14.88 -5.58 -10.79
N GLU A 61 14.03 -5.42 -9.78
CA GLU A 61 13.73 -4.10 -9.18
C GLU A 61 14.27 -4.02 -7.75
N GLU A 62 15.41 -4.65 -7.51
CA GLU A 62 16.21 -4.28 -6.34
C GLU A 62 16.71 -2.85 -6.54
N ASN A 63 16.46 -2.02 -5.53
CA ASN A 63 17.20 -0.81 -5.22
C ASN A 63 16.92 0.41 -6.11
N GLN A 64 16.01 1.29 -5.65
CA GLN A 64 16.26 2.75 -5.56
C GLN A 64 15.11 3.57 -4.94
N GLU A 65 13.98 2.97 -4.61
CA GLU A 65 12.80 3.70 -4.16
C GLU A 65 12.80 3.92 -2.62
N LYS A 66 12.66 5.18 -2.18
CA LYS A 66 12.89 5.66 -0.80
C LYS A 66 11.98 4.96 0.21
N TYR A 67 10.68 4.94 -0.05
CA TYR A 67 9.70 4.39 0.87
C TYR A 67 9.71 2.87 0.89
N ARG A 68 9.98 2.22 -0.25
CA ARG A 68 10.17 0.76 -0.31
C ARG A 68 11.39 0.31 0.51
N LYS A 69 12.50 1.05 0.47
CA LYS A 69 13.67 0.78 1.33
C LYS A 69 13.36 0.97 2.82
N GLN A 70 12.71 2.08 3.17
CA GLN A 70 12.31 2.33 4.55
C GLN A 70 11.41 1.19 5.06
N LEU A 71 10.42 0.81 4.26
CA LEU A 71 9.51 -0.26 4.62
C LEU A 71 10.17 -1.63 4.68
N HIS A 72 11.23 -1.88 3.89
CA HIS A 72 12.02 -3.11 4.02
C HIS A 72 12.67 -3.25 5.40
N ILE A 73 13.16 -2.12 5.94
CA ILE A 73 13.87 -2.06 7.21
C ILE A 73 12.88 -2.05 8.38
N GLU A 74 11.80 -1.28 8.25
CA GLU A 74 10.85 -0.97 9.33
C GLU A 74 9.48 -1.64 9.12
N PHE A 75 9.44 -2.83 8.51
CA PHE A 75 8.17 -3.48 8.19
C PHE A 75 7.40 -3.88 9.47
N ASP A 76 6.34 -3.16 9.80
CA ASP A 76 5.45 -3.51 10.90
C ASP A 76 4.53 -4.68 10.52
N LYS A 77 5.06 -5.89 10.73
CA LYS A 77 4.35 -7.15 10.49
C LYS A 77 3.13 -7.31 11.40
N ILE A 78 3.13 -6.75 12.61
CA ILE A 78 2.02 -6.88 13.56
C ILE A 78 0.81 -6.11 13.03
N THR A 79 1.02 -4.85 12.64
CA THR A 79 -0.04 -4.02 12.06
C THR A 79 -0.50 -4.58 10.72
N TYR A 80 0.42 -5.08 9.88
CA TYR A 80 0.05 -5.72 8.63
C TYR A 80 -0.87 -6.93 8.82
N ASN A 81 -0.54 -7.82 9.76
CA ASN A 81 -1.32 -9.05 10.00
C ASN A 81 -2.74 -8.80 10.54
N ARG A 82 -3.01 -7.63 11.12
CA ARG A 82 -4.36 -7.25 11.57
C ARG A 82 -5.35 -7.07 10.42
N ARG A 83 -4.88 -6.98 9.17
CA ARG A 83 -5.74 -6.90 7.99
C ARG A 83 -6.71 -8.07 7.87
N ASN A 84 -6.30 -9.28 8.29
CA ASN A 84 -7.15 -10.47 8.26
C ASN A 84 -8.47 -10.29 9.03
N ILE A 85 -8.48 -9.46 10.09
CA ILE A 85 -9.69 -9.14 10.86
C ILE A 85 -10.69 -8.38 9.97
N VAL A 86 -10.20 -7.36 9.27
CA VAL A 86 -11.01 -6.53 8.36
C VAL A 86 -11.48 -7.36 7.16
N GLU A 87 -10.60 -8.19 6.59
CA GLU A 87 -10.95 -9.07 5.46
C GLU A 87 -12.02 -10.09 5.84
N THR A 88 -11.97 -10.64 7.06
CA THR A 88 -12.99 -11.58 7.54
C THR A 88 -14.35 -10.89 7.71
N ILE A 89 -14.39 -9.63 8.16
CA ILE A 89 -15.65 -8.88 8.34
C ILE A 89 -16.26 -8.49 6.98
N ILE A 90 -15.43 -8.16 5.99
CA ILE A 90 -15.88 -7.71 4.66
C ILE A 90 -16.23 -8.88 3.73
N SER A 91 -15.67 -10.08 3.96
CA SER A 91 -15.99 -11.30 3.21
C SER A 91 -17.31 -11.91 3.70
N VAL A 92 -18.43 -11.46 3.12
CA VAL A 92 -19.79 -12.02 3.35
C VAL A 92 -20.35 -12.52 2.02
#